data_AF-A0A3D2V2V5-F1
#
_entry.id   AF-A0A3D2V2V5-F1
#
_cell.length_a   1.000
_cell.length_b   1.000
_cell.length_c   1.000
_cell.angle_alpha   90.00
_cell.angle_beta   90.00
_cell.angle_gamma   90.00
#
_symmetry.space_group_name_H-M   'P 1'
#
loop_
_entity.id
_entity.type
_entity.pdbx_description
1 polymer ?
#
loop_
_entity_poly.entity_id
_entity_poly.type
_entity_poly.pdbx_seq_one_letter_code
_entity_poly.pdbx_strand_id
1 'polypeptide(L)' 'MPNGVTPKIVDGLQRIVGPENVLTAQSDRMVYECDGFTIEKNCPDVIVFPTCTEHVSEIIKLCNR' A
#
# COMPACT_ATOMS: atom_id res chain seq x y z
N MET A 1 8.67 -12.31 9.09
CA MET A 1 7.61 -11.29 8.91
C MET A 1 7.79 -10.78 7.49
N PRO A 2 6.79 -10.85 6.60
CA PRO A 2 7.07 -10.79 5.16
C PRO A 2 7.76 -9.48 4.82
N ASN A 3 9.01 -9.58 4.39
CA ASN A 3 9.88 -8.47 4.01
C ASN A 3 9.49 -7.92 2.61
N GLY A 4 8.20 -7.90 2.27
CA GLY A 4 7.73 -7.73 0.89
C GLY A 4 7.87 -6.30 0.37
N VAL A 5 7.63 -5.31 1.23
CA VAL A 5 7.71 -3.90 0.85
C VAL A 5 9.05 -3.32 1.29
N THR A 6 9.91 -3.01 0.32
CA THR A 6 11.19 -2.33 0.55
C THR A 6 11.01 -0.80 0.49
N PRO A 7 11.95 -0.01 1.06
CA PRO A 7 11.93 1.44 0.90
C PRO A 7 11.85 1.88 -0.57
N LYS A 8 12.50 1.14 -1.47
CA LYS A 8 12.46 1.40 -2.92
C LYS A 8 11.05 1.25 -3.50
N ILE A 9 10.26 0.29 -3.02
CA ILE A 9 8.87 0.13 -3.42
C ILE A 9 8.03 1.30 -2.90
N VAL A 10 8.21 1.69 -1.62
CA VAL A 10 7.51 2.85 -1.05
C VAL A 10 7.82 4.12 -1.84
N ASP A 11 9.09 4.40 -2.14
CA ASP A 11 9.49 5.55 -2.97
C ASP A 11 8.86 5.49 -4.37
N GLY A 12 8.75 4.29 -4.95
CA GLY A 12 8.09 4.07 -6.23
C GLY A 12 6.60 4.42 -6.17
N LEU A 13 5.90 3.95 -5.14
CA LEU A 13 4.50 4.25 -4.90
C LEU A 13 4.28 5.75 -4.69
N GLN A 14 5.11 6.41 -3.88
CA GLN A 14 5.02 7.86 -3.64
C GLN A 14 5.24 8.68 -4.92
N ARG A 15 6.11 8.23 -5.84
CA ARG A 15 6.27 8.88 -7.15
C ARG A 15 5.04 8.73 -8.04
N ILE A 16 4.28 7.65 -7.91
CA ILE A 16 3.08 7.39 -8.71
C ILE A 16 1.89 8.17 -8.17
N VAL A 17 1.60 8.07 -6.87
CA VAL A 17 0.37 8.61 -6.28
C VAL A 17 0.55 9.89 -5.47
N GLY A 18 1.79 10.34 -5.22
CA GLY A 18 2.10 11.41 -4.27
C GLY A 18 2.29 10.88 -2.85
N PRO A 19 3.16 11.51 -2.03
CA PRO A 19 3.50 11.04 -0.69
C PRO A 19 2.31 11.00 0.28
N GLU A 20 1.37 11.93 0.15
CA GLU A 20 0.15 12.02 0.95
C GLU A 20 -0.82 10.84 0.71
N ASN A 21 -0.64 10.13 -0.41
CA ASN A 21 -1.46 9.00 -0.80
C ASN A 21 -0.81 7.65 -0.49
N VAL A 22 0.23 7.62 0.37
CA VAL A 22 0.93 6.40 0.80
C VAL A 22 1.03 6.34 2.31
N LEU A 23 0.37 5.35 2.93
CA LEU A 23 0.41 5.14 4.38
C LEU A 23 1.32 3.96 4.73
N THR A 24 2.26 4.22 5.63
CA THR A 24 3.20 3.21 6.16
C THR A 24 3.18 3.11 7.69
N ALA A 25 2.61 4.11 8.38
CA ALA A 25 2.49 4.11 9.82
C ALA A 25 1.60 2.95 10.29
N GLN A 26 1.99 2.31 11.39
CA GLN A 26 1.28 1.15 11.91
C GLN A 26 -0.18 1.50 12.30
N SER A 27 -0.40 2.66 12.90
CA SER A 27 -1.74 3.18 13.26
C SER A 27 -2.68 3.18 12.07
N ASP A 28 -2.19 3.65 10.93
CA ASP A 28 -3.03 3.86 9.76
C ASP A 28 -3.30 2.53 9.06
N ARG A 29 -2.33 1.62 9.05
CA ARG A 29 -2.47 0.28 8.45
C ARG A 29 -3.43 -0.63 9.22
N MET A 30 -3.51 -0.49 10.55
CA MET A 30 -4.46 -1.27 11.37
C MET A 30 -5.92 -1.05 10.99
N VAL A 31 -6.27 0.10 10.41
CA VAL A 31 -7.63 0.37 9.91
C VAL A 31 -8.02 -0.58 8.77
N TYR A 32 -7.04 -1.10 8.04
CA TYR A 32 -7.22 -1.94 6.86
C TYR A 32 -6.84 -3.40 7.11
N GLU A 33 -6.78 -3.84 8.37
CA GLU A 33 -6.34 -5.20 8.71
C GLU A 33 -7.41 -6.28 8.48
N CYS A 34 -8.67 -5.89 8.26
CA CYS A 34 -9.77 -6.82 7.99
C CYS A 34 -10.81 -6.22 7.04
N ASP A 35 -11.65 -7.06 6.46
CA ASP A 35 -12.67 -6.72 5.45
C ASP A 35 -14.10 -6.64 6.04
N GLY A 36 -14.21 -6.50 7.35
CA GLY A 36 -15.46 -6.57 8.09
C GLY A 36 -15.67 -7.90 8.83
N PHE A 37 -14.91 -8.94 8.50
CA PHE A 37 -14.81 -10.13 9.34
C PHE A 37 -13.71 -9.95 10.41
N THR A 38 -14.08 -9.36 11.54
CA THR A 38 -13.13 -8.82 12.54
C THR A 38 -12.29 -9.84 13.30
N ILE A 39 -12.57 -11.14 13.14
CA ILE A 39 -11.80 -12.23 13.76
C ILE A 39 -10.53 -12.51 12.95
N GLU A 40 -10.60 -12.46 11.63
CA GLU A 40 -9.46 -12.72 10.74
C GLU A 40 -8.77 -11.41 10.39
N LYS A 41 -7.53 -11.26 10.82
CA LYS A 41 -6.75 -10.03 10.64
C LYS A 41 -5.48 -10.32 9.87
N ASN A 42 -5.23 -9.51 8.85
CA ASN A 42 -4.00 -9.51 8.08
C ASN A 42 -3.61 -8.06 7.75
N CYS A 43 -2.80 -7.47 8.63
CA CYS A 43 -2.36 -6.07 8.48
C CYS A 43 -1.44 -5.93 7.25
N PRO A 44 -1.76 -5.04 6.30
CA PRO A 44 -0.96 -4.85 5.09
C PRO A 44 0.36 -4.15 5.41
N ASP A 45 1.37 -4.28 4.55
CA ASP A 45 2.67 -3.61 4.70
C ASP A 45 2.64 -2.11 4.31
N VAL A 46 1.79 -1.75 3.34
CA VAL A 46 1.60 -0.39 2.82
C VAL A 46 0.17 -0.22 2.30
N ILE A 47 -0.40 0.97 2.45
CA ILE A 47 -1.68 1.35 1.85
C ILE A 47 -1.43 2.48 0.84
N VAL A 48 -2.13 2.43 -0.30
CA VAL A 48 -2.03 3.44 -1.36
C VAL A 48 -3.40 3.90 -1.83
N PHE A 49 -3.54 5.20 -2.10
CA PHE A 49 -4.78 5.82 -2.57
C PHE A 49 -4.62 6.36 -4.01
N PRO A 50 -4.81 5.52 -5.04
CA PRO A 50 -4.82 5.99 -6.42
C PRO A 50 -6.07 6.85 -6.69
N THR A 51 -5.91 7.90 -7.49
CA THR A 51 -6.99 8.84 -7.84
C THR A 51 -7.42 8.75 -9.31
N CYS A 52 -6.69 7.97 -10.13
CA CYS A 52 -7.01 7.69 -11.52
C CYS A 52 -6.58 6.27 -11.93
N THR A 53 -7.04 5.84 -13.11
CA THR A 53 -6.74 4.52 -13.69
C THR A 53 -5.26 4.34 -14.01
N GLU A 54 -4.57 5.41 -14.39
CA GLU A 54 -3.15 5.39 -14.74
C GLU A 54 -2.31 5.03 -13.52
N HIS A 55 -2.63 5.59 -12.34
CA HIS A 55 -1.97 5.26 -11.08
C HIS A 55 -2.07 3.76 -10.78
N VAL A 56 -3.27 3.18 -10.93
CA VAL A 56 -3.49 1.73 -10.72
C VAL A 56 -2.58 0.93 -11.65
N SER A 57 -2.54 1.28 -12.94
CA SER A 57 -1.72 0.57 -13.92
C SER A 57 -0.22 0.62 -13.61
N GLU A 58 0.28 1.77 -13.16
CA GLU A 58 1.70 1.94 -12.81
C GLU A 58 2.06 1.24 -11.49
N ILE A 59 1.16 1.22 -10.51
CA ILE A 59 1.35 0.44 -9.26
C ILE A 59 1.52 -1.04 -9.58
N ILE A 60 0.64 -1.61 -10.41
CA ILE A 60 0.73 -3.03 -10.78
C ILE A 60 2.04 -3.33 -11.53
N LYS A 61 2.44 -2.46 -12.46
CA LYS A 61 3.74 -2.59 -13.15
C LYS A 61 4.93 -2.47 -12.20
N LEU A 62 4.85 -1.68 -11.13
CA LEU A 62 5.89 -1.57 -10.12
C LEU A 62 5.99 -2.86 -9.29
N CYS A 63 4.85 -3.42 -8.87
CA CYS A 63 4.78 -4.63 -8.05
C CYS A 63 5.20 -5.91 -8.80
N ASN A 64 5.08 -5.92 -10.13
CA ASN A 64 5.43 -7.07 -10.98
C ASN A 64 6.89 -7.08 -11.48
N ARG A 65 7.79 -6.35 -10.81
CA ARG A 65 9.22 -6.30 -11.12
C ARG A 65 10.02 -7.03 -10.05
#